data_AF-A0A662RIS7-F1
#
_entry.id   AF-A0A662RIS7-F1
#
_cell.length_a   1.000
_cell.length_b   1.000
_cell.length_c   1.000
_cell.angle_alpha   90.00
_cell.angle_beta   90.00
_cell.angle_gamma   90.00
#
_symmetry.space_group_name_H-M   'P 1'
#
loop_
_entity.id
_entity.type
_entity.pdbx_description
1 polymer ?
#
loop_
_entity_poly.entity_id
_entity_poly.type
_entity_poly.pdbx_seq_one_letter_code
_entity_poly.pdbx_strand_id
1 'polypeptide(L)'
;MNKTVDEALCALDHLCDMIDCRQEELEEYFHPESDEKLAADLISVKKRLTELDEVVVEPLTDYLYDEESYGCIIAADVLGEIGSPVAIPALIDAIETDADYLCETASDALLKIGAPAVQPLIDRISDRLDNPEIGEYRHKIDIVYTLGTLSEIRDPRSFGFMVELLDRFEGGEDHLLNLSYLCTCFYDQHNPEIIPRLRAIAEKYKDVSRTPTNISVEAEDTIMRLGVYQVIGSEDWEIYGCCRICENYDRGEGVCLVSGNHEPRGNFCFECRPNDAFDCGTCSLDGCNIFDIPSVDIDLKYRRDGEELVDRFRIMTDYHQDSGFIGIENNLIEFNFTFCTVDDLIELKEFLKGEGDCFSGGVRVFDHAADRFDPVVAKDVVGLIRQGDYVAAVYKGHEFEVELILDSAAISTLIPVIDTQRFLLLCGSYQMLAGFYAIQEAVSKLGGLMDSPASEEETPESECDHEFELLKTHKKYTVHKCVKCGETKKEFG
;
A
#
# COMPACT_ATOMS: atom_id res chain seq x y z
N MET A 1 19.25 -22.20 -32.76
CA MET A 1 19.49 -21.78 -31.38
C MET A 1 20.65 -20.80 -31.34
N ASN A 2 21.92 -21.22 -31.52
CA ASN A 2 23.07 -20.29 -31.47
C ASN A 2 22.94 -19.07 -32.41
N LYS A 3 22.54 -19.28 -33.67
CA LYS A 3 22.32 -18.15 -34.60
C LYS A 3 21.29 -17.12 -34.11
N THR A 4 20.26 -17.57 -33.39
CA THR A 4 19.19 -16.70 -32.89
C THR A 4 19.63 -15.93 -31.64
N VAL A 5 20.45 -16.56 -30.79
CA VAL A 5 21.13 -15.92 -29.66
C VAL A 5 22.10 -14.86 -30.17
N ASP A 6 22.98 -15.21 -31.12
CA ASP A 6 23.92 -14.29 -31.75
C ASP A 6 23.20 -13.07 -32.37
N GLU A 7 22.08 -13.30 -33.08
CA GLU A 7 21.27 -12.22 -33.67
C GLU A 7 20.59 -11.32 -32.62
N ALA A 8 20.33 -11.81 -31.40
CA ALA A 8 19.76 -11.02 -30.32
C ALA A 8 20.84 -10.23 -29.58
N LEU A 9 21.99 -10.84 -29.28
CA LEU A 9 23.14 -10.17 -28.67
C LEU A 9 23.71 -9.08 -29.61
N CYS A 10 23.82 -9.34 -30.90
CA CYS A 10 24.20 -8.29 -31.86
C CYS A 10 23.21 -7.11 -31.91
N ALA A 11 21.93 -7.35 -31.59
CA ALA A 11 20.95 -6.27 -31.52
C ALA A 11 21.09 -5.46 -30.21
N LEU A 12 21.49 -6.12 -29.12
CA LEU A 12 21.87 -5.46 -27.88
C LEU A 12 23.11 -4.58 -28.07
N ASP A 13 24.17 -5.09 -28.69
CA ASP A 13 25.39 -4.33 -28.97
C ASP A 13 25.09 -3.08 -29.81
N HIS A 14 24.33 -3.26 -30.89
CA HIS A 14 23.94 -2.14 -31.76
C HIS A 14 23.09 -1.09 -31.03
N LEU A 15 22.27 -1.51 -30.07
CA LEU A 15 21.49 -0.58 -29.26
C LEU A 15 22.40 0.19 -28.29
N CYS A 16 23.38 -0.47 -27.67
CA CYS A 16 24.37 0.19 -26.83
C CYS A 16 25.15 1.25 -27.63
N ASP A 17 25.64 0.88 -28.82
CA ASP A 17 26.31 1.82 -29.73
C ASP A 17 25.44 3.06 -30.04
N MET A 18 24.13 2.87 -30.22
CA MET A 18 23.19 3.97 -30.47
C MET A 18 23.00 4.86 -29.23
N ILE A 19 22.94 4.27 -28.04
CA ILE A 19 22.83 5.00 -26.77
C ILE A 19 24.09 5.82 -26.53
N ASP A 20 25.26 5.23 -26.73
CA ASP A 20 26.55 5.91 -26.55
C ASP A 20 26.70 7.07 -27.53
N CYS A 21 26.42 6.85 -28.82
CA CYS A 21 26.40 7.92 -29.82
C CYS A 21 25.47 9.07 -29.42
N ARG A 22 24.32 8.75 -28.81
CA ARG A 22 23.36 9.75 -28.38
C ARG A 22 23.83 10.51 -27.13
N GLN A 23 24.47 9.81 -26.19
CA GLN A 23 25.04 10.40 -24.99
C GLN A 23 26.20 11.35 -25.33
N GLU A 24 27.01 11.03 -26.34
CA GLU A 24 28.09 11.91 -26.84
C GLU A 24 27.58 13.24 -27.43
N GLU A 25 26.35 13.26 -27.96
CA GLU A 25 25.73 14.47 -28.51
C GLU A 25 25.20 15.43 -27.44
N LEU A 26 25.12 14.98 -26.18
CA LEU A 26 24.48 15.71 -25.07
C LEU A 26 25.52 16.14 -24.03
N GLU A 27 25.32 17.32 -23.46
CA GLU A 27 26.19 17.86 -22.39
C GLU A 27 25.83 17.28 -21.00
N GLU A 28 24.63 16.72 -20.86
CA GLU A 28 24.11 16.12 -19.63
C GLU A 28 23.77 14.65 -19.87
N TYR A 29 23.79 13.85 -18.80
CA TYR A 29 23.31 12.47 -18.84
C TYR A 29 21.84 12.45 -19.25
N PHE A 30 21.47 11.53 -20.13
CA PHE A 30 20.07 11.32 -20.51
C PHE A 30 19.66 9.88 -20.23
N HIS A 31 18.41 9.70 -19.81
CA HIS A 31 17.82 8.38 -19.68
C HIS A 31 17.38 7.88 -21.06
N PRO A 32 17.88 6.73 -21.56
CA PRO A 32 17.52 6.20 -22.87
C PRO A 32 16.00 6.01 -23.08
N GLU A 33 15.27 5.75 -22.01
CA GLU A 33 13.81 5.59 -21.99
C GLU A 33 13.04 6.88 -22.32
N SER A 34 13.70 8.04 -22.20
CA SER A 34 13.10 9.34 -22.53
C SER A 34 13.08 9.64 -24.04
N ASP A 35 13.89 8.92 -24.84
CA ASP A 35 13.90 9.02 -26.30
C ASP A 35 12.94 7.98 -26.88
N GLU A 36 11.89 8.43 -27.61
CA GLU A 36 10.83 7.55 -28.14
C GLU A 36 11.38 6.41 -29.01
N LYS A 37 12.47 6.66 -29.76
CA LYS A 37 13.06 5.65 -30.64
C LYS A 37 13.88 4.65 -29.83
N LEU A 38 14.74 5.13 -28.93
CA LEU A 38 15.56 4.25 -28.08
C LEU A 38 14.68 3.44 -27.13
N ALA A 39 13.62 4.01 -26.57
CA ALA A 39 12.65 3.30 -25.75
C ALA A 39 11.98 2.14 -26.51
N ALA A 40 11.57 2.36 -27.76
CA ALA A 40 11.00 1.30 -28.60
C ALA A 40 12.01 0.19 -28.91
N ASP A 41 13.27 0.55 -29.21
CA ASP A 41 14.34 -0.40 -29.48
C ASP A 41 14.72 -1.20 -28.21
N LEU A 42 14.76 -0.55 -27.04
CA LEU A 42 14.96 -1.17 -25.73
C LEU A 42 13.91 -2.25 -25.44
N ILE A 43 12.63 -1.90 -25.57
CA ILE A 43 11.52 -2.85 -25.35
C ILE A 43 11.65 -4.04 -26.30
N SER A 44 11.97 -3.77 -27.57
CA SER A 44 12.14 -4.81 -28.60
C SER A 44 13.30 -5.76 -28.29
N VAL A 45 14.47 -5.22 -27.92
CA VAL A 45 15.66 -6.00 -27.58
C VAL A 45 15.44 -6.80 -26.30
N LYS A 46 14.96 -6.17 -25.22
CA LYS A 46 14.65 -6.85 -23.95
C LYS A 46 13.71 -8.02 -24.18
N LYS A 47 12.59 -7.80 -24.89
CA LYS A 47 11.63 -8.85 -25.22
C LYS A 47 12.27 -10.03 -25.97
N ARG A 48 13.09 -9.75 -27.00
CA ARG A 48 13.76 -10.80 -27.77
C ARG A 48 14.72 -11.62 -26.91
N LEU A 49 15.44 -10.98 -25.98
CA LEU A 49 16.35 -11.67 -25.08
C LEU A 49 15.57 -12.52 -24.05
N THR A 50 14.52 -11.98 -23.45
CA THR A 50 13.66 -12.73 -22.52
C THR A 50 13.00 -13.95 -23.18
N GLU A 51 12.55 -13.84 -24.44
CA GLU A 51 11.96 -14.97 -25.19
C GLU A 51 12.94 -16.13 -25.45
N LEU A 52 14.24 -15.90 -25.31
CA LEU A 52 15.27 -16.93 -25.44
C LEU A 52 15.51 -17.71 -24.13
N ASP A 53 15.04 -17.19 -22.99
CA ASP A 53 15.05 -17.89 -21.70
C ASP A 53 16.47 -18.34 -21.28
N GLU A 54 16.61 -19.50 -20.63
CA GLU A 54 17.86 -20.03 -20.07
C GLU A 54 19.08 -19.99 -21.02
N VAL A 55 18.90 -20.05 -22.34
CA VAL A 55 20.03 -20.11 -23.29
C VAL A 55 20.81 -18.81 -23.42
N VAL A 56 20.25 -17.68 -22.96
CA VAL A 56 20.94 -16.38 -22.95
C VAL A 56 21.50 -15.99 -21.60
N VAL A 57 21.25 -16.78 -20.54
CA VAL A 57 21.69 -16.45 -19.17
C VAL A 57 23.21 -16.32 -19.09
N GLU A 58 23.97 -17.35 -19.48
CA GLU A 58 25.44 -17.29 -19.47
C GLU A 58 25.99 -16.13 -20.32
N PRO A 59 25.58 -15.94 -21.60
CA PRO A 59 26.01 -14.79 -22.38
C PRO A 59 25.68 -13.43 -21.73
N LEU A 60 24.51 -13.27 -21.12
CA LEU A 60 24.12 -12.00 -20.49
C LEU A 60 24.88 -11.74 -19.19
N THR A 61 25.31 -12.78 -18.46
CA THR A 61 26.16 -12.57 -17.28
C THR A 61 27.49 -11.90 -17.62
N ASP A 62 28.02 -12.11 -18.84
CA ASP A 62 29.25 -11.44 -19.27
C ASP A 62 29.05 -9.92 -19.46
N TYR A 63 27.85 -9.47 -19.85
CA TYR A 63 27.54 -8.04 -20.01
C TYR A 63 27.49 -7.27 -18.69
N LEU A 64 27.29 -7.97 -17.56
CA LEU A 64 27.27 -7.33 -16.24
C LEU A 64 28.63 -6.75 -15.83
N TYR A 65 29.73 -7.25 -16.42
CA TYR A 65 31.08 -6.80 -16.11
C TYR A 65 31.54 -5.59 -16.95
N ASP A 66 30.73 -5.15 -17.91
CA ASP A 66 30.96 -3.93 -18.69
C ASP A 66 30.13 -2.77 -18.11
N GLU A 67 30.53 -2.31 -16.92
CA GLU A 67 29.80 -1.33 -16.11
C GLU A 67 29.67 0.05 -16.78
N GLU A 68 30.53 0.37 -17.74
CA GLU A 68 30.46 1.63 -18.51
C GLU A 68 29.39 1.59 -19.61
N SER A 69 28.94 0.40 -20.01
CA SER A 69 27.96 0.19 -21.06
C SER A 69 26.53 0.12 -20.51
N TYR A 70 25.57 0.72 -21.21
CA TYR A 70 24.14 0.54 -20.89
C TYR A 70 23.68 -0.93 -21.04
N GLY A 71 24.49 -1.77 -21.69
CA GLY A 71 24.27 -3.21 -21.81
C GLY A 71 24.22 -3.94 -20.47
N CYS A 72 24.95 -3.49 -19.45
CA CYS A 72 24.93 -4.12 -18.12
C CYS A 72 23.55 -3.97 -17.45
N ILE A 73 22.90 -2.81 -17.58
CA ILE A 73 21.56 -2.53 -17.07
C ILE A 73 20.51 -3.40 -17.79
N ILE A 74 20.59 -3.48 -19.13
CA ILE A 74 19.69 -4.32 -19.91
C ILE A 74 19.86 -5.80 -19.53
N ALA A 75 21.11 -6.25 -19.36
CA ALA A 75 21.41 -7.62 -18.96
C ALA A 75 20.84 -7.95 -17.58
N ALA A 76 21.07 -7.10 -16.57
CA ALA A 76 20.54 -7.30 -15.23
C ALA A 76 19.00 -7.42 -15.24
N ASP A 77 18.31 -6.49 -15.92
CA ASP A 77 16.84 -6.52 -16.00
C ASP A 77 16.32 -7.79 -16.68
N VAL A 78 16.90 -8.16 -17.83
CA VAL A 78 16.50 -9.38 -18.56
C VAL A 78 16.79 -10.64 -17.75
N LEU A 79 17.93 -10.71 -17.04
CA LEU A 79 18.26 -11.84 -16.16
C LEU A 79 17.24 -11.97 -15.01
N GLY A 80 16.77 -10.85 -14.47
CA GLY A 80 15.68 -10.80 -13.49
C GLY A 80 14.36 -11.33 -14.04
N GLU A 81 13.98 -10.90 -15.25
CA GLU A 81 12.76 -11.36 -15.93
C GLU A 81 12.79 -12.86 -16.28
N ILE A 82 13.97 -13.38 -16.65
CA ILE A 82 14.17 -14.82 -16.85
C ILE A 82 14.04 -15.57 -15.51
N GLY A 83 14.52 -14.98 -14.42
CA GLY A 83 14.40 -15.55 -13.08
C GLY A 83 15.31 -16.76 -12.84
N SER A 84 16.35 -16.95 -13.65
CA SER A 84 17.24 -18.10 -13.56
C SER A 84 18.21 -17.98 -12.37
N PRO A 85 18.24 -18.95 -11.44
CA PRO A 85 19.20 -18.96 -10.33
C PRO A 85 20.67 -19.00 -10.77
N VAL A 86 20.95 -19.37 -12.03
CA VAL A 86 22.31 -19.40 -12.59
C VAL A 86 22.91 -17.99 -12.63
N ALA A 87 22.07 -16.95 -12.77
CA ALA A 87 22.50 -15.55 -12.82
C ALA A 87 22.89 -14.97 -11.45
N ILE A 88 22.47 -15.60 -10.35
CA ILE A 88 22.61 -15.04 -8.99
C ILE A 88 24.05 -14.61 -8.66
N PRO A 89 25.10 -15.42 -8.90
CA PRO A 89 26.45 -15.02 -8.54
C PRO A 89 26.90 -13.74 -9.25
N ALA A 90 26.58 -13.60 -10.54
CA ALA A 90 26.96 -12.43 -11.33
C ALA A 90 26.12 -11.19 -10.96
N LEU A 91 24.84 -11.37 -10.64
CA LEU A 91 23.99 -10.28 -10.12
C LEU A 91 24.44 -9.81 -8.73
N ILE A 92 24.93 -10.71 -7.88
CA ILE A 92 25.53 -10.35 -6.58
C ILE A 92 26.87 -9.62 -6.75
N ASP A 93 27.63 -9.90 -7.81
CA ASP A 93 28.81 -9.08 -8.13
C ASP A 93 28.38 -7.68 -8.62
N ALA A 94 27.36 -7.60 -9.48
CA ALA A 94 26.85 -6.35 -10.06
C ALA A 94 26.23 -5.40 -9.02
N ILE A 95 25.65 -5.92 -7.95
CA ILE A 95 25.03 -5.13 -6.87
C ILE A 95 26.05 -4.46 -5.93
N GLU A 96 27.33 -4.77 -6.08
CA GLU A 96 28.44 -4.23 -5.27
C GLU A 96 29.40 -3.36 -6.09
N THR A 97 28.92 -2.83 -7.23
CA THR A 97 29.70 -1.98 -8.13
C THR A 97 29.60 -0.49 -7.75
N ASP A 98 30.42 0.35 -8.38
CA ASP A 98 30.34 1.81 -8.22
C ASP A 98 29.28 2.45 -9.15
N ALA A 99 28.51 1.63 -9.89
CA ALA A 99 27.48 2.06 -10.82
C ALA A 99 26.08 1.96 -10.18
N ASP A 100 25.62 3.04 -9.54
CA ASP A 100 24.34 3.08 -8.79
C ASP A 100 23.14 2.48 -9.54
N TYR A 101 22.97 2.79 -10.84
CA TYR A 101 21.88 2.24 -11.66
C TYR A 101 21.98 0.73 -11.87
N LEU A 102 23.19 0.19 -12.00
CA LEU A 102 23.41 -1.24 -12.11
C LEU A 102 23.12 -1.92 -10.78
N CYS A 103 23.50 -1.31 -9.65
CA CYS A 103 23.19 -1.82 -8.32
C CYS A 103 21.67 -1.91 -8.09
N GLU A 104 20.92 -0.86 -8.42
CA GLU A 104 19.45 -0.87 -8.34
C GLU A 104 18.83 -1.97 -9.22
N THR A 105 19.27 -2.06 -10.48
CA THR A 105 18.72 -3.04 -11.43
C THR A 105 19.07 -4.49 -11.04
N ALA A 106 20.28 -4.72 -10.53
CA ALA A 106 20.71 -6.02 -10.03
C ALA A 106 19.95 -6.43 -8.76
N SER A 107 19.68 -5.47 -7.86
CA SER A 107 18.79 -5.68 -6.71
C SER A 107 17.42 -6.14 -7.18
N ASP A 108 16.77 -5.39 -8.08
CA ASP A 108 15.45 -5.73 -8.62
C ASP A 108 15.43 -7.12 -9.28
N ALA A 109 16.48 -7.46 -10.03
CA ALA A 109 16.63 -8.77 -10.64
C ALA A 109 16.71 -9.90 -9.60
N LEU A 110 17.48 -9.70 -8.52
CA LEU A 110 17.56 -10.65 -7.41
C LEU A 110 16.23 -10.77 -6.65
N LEU A 111 15.46 -9.69 -6.51
CA LEU A 111 14.11 -9.71 -5.94
C LEU A 111 13.14 -10.53 -6.79
N LYS A 112 13.18 -10.37 -8.13
CA LYS A 112 12.39 -11.17 -9.07
C LYS A 112 12.75 -12.65 -9.00
N ILE A 113 14.03 -13.00 -8.81
CA ILE A 113 14.47 -14.38 -8.58
C ILE A 113 13.97 -14.91 -7.23
N GLY A 114 14.02 -14.09 -6.17
CA GLY A 114 13.45 -14.37 -4.86
C GLY A 114 14.24 -15.36 -4.00
N ALA A 115 13.55 -16.34 -3.40
CA ALA A 115 14.11 -17.24 -2.38
C ALA A 115 15.45 -17.95 -2.71
N PRO A 116 15.76 -18.31 -3.98
CA PRO A 116 17.07 -18.84 -4.34
C PRO A 116 18.25 -17.89 -4.07
N ALA A 117 18.04 -16.57 -4.10
CA ALA A 117 19.08 -15.56 -3.87
C ALA A 117 19.47 -15.39 -2.39
N VAL A 118 18.63 -15.85 -1.46
CA VAL A 118 18.76 -15.60 -0.01
C VAL A 118 20.07 -16.12 0.57
N GLN A 119 20.40 -17.39 0.35
CA GLN A 119 21.64 -17.95 0.92
C GLN A 119 22.90 -17.33 0.29
N PRO A 120 22.98 -17.16 -1.04
CA PRO A 120 24.07 -16.41 -1.66
C PRO A 120 24.25 -14.98 -1.12
N LEU A 121 23.17 -14.24 -0.88
CA LEU A 121 23.22 -12.89 -0.28
C LEU A 121 23.74 -12.94 1.16
N ILE A 122 23.26 -13.88 1.98
CA ILE A 122 23.75 -14.09 3.36
C ILE A 122 25.25 -14.38 3.37
N ASP A 123 25.70 -15.26 2.49
CA ASP A 123 27.12 -15.64 2.37
C ASP A 123 27.97 -14.43 1.95
N ARG A 124 27.50 -13.63 0.99
CA ARG A 124 28.18 -12.41 0.54
C ARG A 124 28.28 -11.36 1.64
N ILE A 125 27.17 -11.04 2.33
CA ILE A 125 27.18 -10.05 3.43
C ILE A 125 28.12 -10.50 4.55
N SER A 126 28.12 -11.80 4.90
CA SER A 126 29.00 -12.35 5.92
C SER A 126 30.47 -12.21 5.52
N ASP A 127 30.81 -12.53 4.27
CA ASP A 127 32.16 -12.37 3.75
C ASP A 127 32.60 -10.90 3.75
N ARG A 128 31.76 -9.96 3.31
CA ARG A 128 32.08 -8.52 3.33
C ARG A 128 32.32 -7.98 4.74
N LEU A 129 31.61 -8.49 5.73
CA LEU A 129 31.79 -8.09 7.12
C LEU A 129 33.05 -8.71 7.76
N ASP A 130 33.44 -9.91 7.36
CA ASP A 130 34.63 -10.61 7.88
C ASP A 130 35.91 -10.20 7.12
N ASN A 131 35.79 -9.96 5.82
CA ASN A 131 36.83 -9.65 4.85
C ASN A 131 36.43 -8.40 4.05
N PRO A 132 36.49 -7.19 4.64
CA PRO A 132 36.05 -5.97 3.97
C PRO A 132 36.95 -5.67 2.75
N GLU A 133 36.36 -5.76 1.56
CA GLU A 133 36.97 -5.27 0.33
C GLU A 133 36.95 -3.75 0.30
N ILE A 134 38.01 -3.19 -0.29
CA ILE A 134 38.21 -1.75 -0.42
C ILE A 134 38.07 -1.45 -1.91
N GLY A 135 37.02 -0.70 -2.28
CA GLY A 135 36.76 -0.28 -3.65
C GLY A 135 37.81 0.72 -4.17
N GLU A 136 37.67 1.12 -5.43
CA GLU A 136 38.66 1.96 -6.13
C GLU A 136 38.96 3.26 -5.38
N TYR A 137 37.93 3.86 -4.77
CA TYR A 137 38.01 5.12 -4.02
C TYR A 137 38.45 4.96 -2.56
N ARG A 138 38.93 3.78 -2.16
CA ARG A 138 39.36 3.44 -0.79
C ARG A 138 38.26 3.44 0.27
N HIS A 139 37.00 3.40 -0.16
CA HIS A 139 35.86 3.14 0.71
C HIS A 139 35.67 1.62 0.82
N LYS A 140 35.20 1.15 1.98
CA LYS A 140 34.75 -0.25 2.08
C LYS A 140 33.54 -0.40 1.19
N ILE A 141 33.47 -1.50 0.42
CA ILE A 141 32.23 -1.86 -0.25
C ILE A 141 31.15 -1.98 0.83
N ASP A 142 30.08 -1.19 0.71
CA ASP A 142 29.01 -1.18 1.69
C ASP A 142 28.04 -2.34 1.43
N ILE A 143 27.49 -2.90 2.49
CA ILE A 143 26.50 -3.97 2.44
C ILE A 143 25.07 -3.42 2.25
N VAL A 144 24.90 -2.11 2.07
CA VAL A 144 23.57 -1.47 1.99
C VAL A 144 22.70 -2.10 0.93
N TYR A 145 23.17 -2.21 -0.32
CA TYR A 145 22.35 -2.80 -1.39
C TYR A 145 22.10 -4.29 -1.15
N THR A 146 23.12 -5.08 -0.81
CA THR A 146 22.95 -6.53 -0.56
C THR A 146 22.02 -6.82 0.62
N LEU A 147 22.10 -6.02 1.69
CA LEU A 147 21.22 -6.12 2.85
C LEU A 147 19.79 -5.66 2.53
N GLY A 148 19.63 -4.58 1.75
CA GLY A 148 18.32 -4.10 1.29
C GLY A 148 17.62 -5.14 0.42
N THR A 149 18.31 -5.71 -0.57
CA THR A 149 17.76 -6.81 -1.36
C THR A 149 17.37 -7.99 -0.49
N LEU A 150 18.22 -8.38 0.47
CA LEU A 150 17.91 -9.47 1.39
C LEU A 150 16.69 -9.16 2.27
N SER A 151 16.53 -7.90 2.72
CA SER A 151 15.42 -7.48 3.57
C SER A 151 14.08 -7.46 2.84
N GLU A 152 14.07 -7.24 1.54
CA GLU A 152 12.85 -7.30 0.73
C GLU A 152 12.44 -8.74 0.36
N ILE A 153 13.40 -9.69 0.32
CA ILE A 153 13.07 -11.10 0.17
C ILE A 153 12.53 -11.66 1.50
N ARG A 154 11.21 -11.84 1.57
CA ARG A 154 10.46 -12.35 2.74
C ARG A 154 10.64 -13.86 2.97
N ASP A 155 11.88 -14.29 3.17
CA ASP A 155 12.25 -15.65 3.52
C ASP A 155 12.65 -15.72 5.01
N PRO A 156 12.22 -16.74 5.78
CA PRO A 156 12.58 -16.87 7.20
C PRO A 156 14.10 -16.88 7.47
N ARG A 157 14.91 -17.32 6.50
CA ARG A 157 16.38 -17.27 6.59
C ARG A 157 16.90 -15.83 6.57
N SER A 158 16.32 -14.96 5.75
CA SER A 158 16.65 -13.53 5.71
C SER A 158 16.39 -12.89 7.07
N PHE A 159 15.17 -13.07 7.62
CA PHE A 159 14.81 -12.54 8.93
C PHE A 159 15.75 -13.04 10.03
N GLY A 160 16.02 -14.35 10.07
CA GLY A 160 16.92 -14.94 11.06
C GLY A 160 18.33 -14.34 11.00
N PHE A 161 18.90 -14.21 9.80
CA PHE A 161 20.21 -13.61 9.61
C PHE A 161 20.24 -12.12 9.97
N MET A 162 19.21 -11.35 9.63
CA MET A 162 19.09 -9.95 10.02
C MET A 162 19.07 -9.77 11.54
N VAL A 163 18.41 -10.68 12.28
CA VAL A 163 18.45 -10.68 13.75
C VAL A 163 19.87 -10.93 14.26
N GLU A 164 20.61 -11.87 13.67
CA GLU A 164 22.02 -12.11 14.01
C GLU A 164 22.90 -10.88 13.72
N LEU A 165 22.63 -10.15 12.63
CA LEU A 165 23.34 -8.92 12.30
C LEU A 165 23.10 -7.80 13.33
N LEU A 166 21.89 -7.69 13.90
CA LEU A 166 21.63 -6.74 14.98
C LEU A 166 22.55 -7.02 16.17
N ASP A 167 22.68 -8.29 16.56
CA ASP A 167 23.54 -8.70 17.67
C ASP A 167 25.01 -8.41 17.36
N ARG A 168 25.43 -8.59 16.10
CA ARG A 168 26.80 -8.28 15.63
C ARG A 168 27.11 -6.78 15.68
N PHE A 169 26.18 -5.92 15.24
CA PHE A 169 26.42 -4.47 15.16
C PHE A 169 26.26 -3.75 16.51
N GLU A 170 25.45 -4.27 17.43
CA GLU A 170 25.20 -3.66 18.75
C GLU A 170 26.49 -3.54 19.62
N GLY A 171 27.56 -4.26 19.27
CA GLY A 171 28.81 -4.36 20.03
C GLY A 171 29.94 -3.39 19.67
N GLY A 172 29.82 -2.55 18.63
CA GLY A 172 30.94 -1.71 18.16
C GLY A 172 30.55 -0.31 17.65
N GLU A 173 31.29 0.72 18.04
CA GLU A 173 31.10 2.10 17.57
C GLU A 173 31.27 2.25 16.04
N ASP A 174 32.00 1.33 15.40
CA ASP A 174 32.27 1.33 13.96
C ASP A 174 31.07 0.89 13.09
N HIS A 175 29.99 0.36 13.70
CA HIS A 175 28.84 -0.20 12.97
C HIS A 175 27.54 0.59 13.14
N LEU A 176 27.59 1.81 13.67
CA LEU A 176 26.39 2.59 13.99
C LEU A 176 25.54 2.96 12.77
N LEU A 177 26.16 3.15 11.60
CA LEU A 177 25.45 3.36 10.33
C LEU A 177 24.70 2.10 9.91
N ASN A 178 25.39 0.96 9.87
CA ASN A 178 24.80 -0.33 9.50
C ASN A 178 23.72 -0.76 10.48
N LEU A 179 23.87 -0.48 11.79
CA LEU A 179 22.83 -0.73 12.78
C LEU A 179 21.59 0.11 12.54
N SER A 180 21.77 1.40 12.22
CA SER A 180 20.65 2.31 11.91
C SER A 180 19.89 1.84 10.67
N TYR A 181 20.60 1.51 9.59
CA TYR A 181 20.01 1.01 8.35
C TYR A 181 19.34 -0.36 8.54
N LEU A 182 20.00 -1.28 9.24
CA LEU A 182 19.41 -2.58 9.54
C LEU A 182 18.10 -2.47 10.33
N CYS A 183 17.96 -1.47 11.21
CA CYS A 183 16.69 -1.23 11.90
C CYS A 183 15.56 -0.95 10.89
N THR A 184 15.81 -0.11 9.87
CA THR A 184 14.78 0.23 8.85
C THR A 184 14.42 -0.97 7.98
N CYS A 185 15.39 -1.81 7.63
CA CYS A 185 15.20 -3.01 6.83
C CYS A 185 14.20 -4.02 7.43
N PHE A 186 14.00 -4.03 8.76
CA PHE A 186 13.02 -4.94 9.39
C PHE A 186 11.58 -4.63 9.02
N TYR A 187 11.29 -3.43 8.52
CA TYR A 187 9.97 -3.11 7.99
C TYR A 187 9.59 -4.03 6.81
N ASP A 188 10.52 -4.29 5.90
CA ASP A 188 10.29 -5.03 4.65
C ASP A 188 9.92 -6.50 4.89
N GLN A 189 10.34 -7.05 6.03
CA GLN A 189 10.05 -8.41 6.46
C GLN A 189 8.61 -8.57 7.00
N HIS A 190 7.93 -7.46 7.37
CA HIS A 190 6.60 -7.45 7.99
C HIS A 190 6.42 -8.45 9.14
N ASN A 191 7.49 -8.74 9.88
CA ASN A 191 7.47 -9.69 10.99
C ASN A 191 7.53 -8.95 12.35
N PRO A 192 6.42 -8.86 13.10
CA PRO A 192 6.37 -8.13 14.36
C PRO A 192 7.13 -8.81 15.51
N GLU A 193 7.62 -10.05 15.34
CA GLU A 193 8.46 -10.72 16.36
C GLU A 193 9.72 -9.91 16.71
N ILE A 194 10.16 -9.01 15.82
CA ILE A 194 11.31 -8.14 16.05
C ILE A 194 11.01 -6.94 16.98
N ILE A 195 9.74 -6.57 17.19
CA ILE A 195 9.34 -5.37 17.94
C ILE A 195 9.98 -5.29 19.34
N PRO A 196 9.98 -6.37 20.17
CA PRO A 196 10.62 -6.32 21.48
C PRO A 196 12.13 -6.03 21.40
N ARG A 197 12.80 -6.55 20.36
CA ARG A 197 14.23 -6.36 20.13
C ARG A 197 14.54 -4.93 19.69
N LEU A 198 13.79 -4.39 18.73
CA LEU A 198 13.91 -3.00 18.30
C LEU A 198 13.64 -2.04 19.47
N ARG A 199 12.66 -2.34 20.34
CA ARG A 199 12.38 -1.51 21.51
C ARG A 199 13.56 -1.47 22.49
N ALA A 200 14.24 -2.59 22.69
CA ALA A 200 15.44 -2.64 23.51
C ALA A 200 16.59 -1.82 22.89
N ILE A 201 16.73 -1.85 21.56
CA ILE A 201 17.71 -1.03 20.82
C ILE A 201 17.36 0.45 20.95
N ALA A 202 16.11 0.85 20.70
CA ALA A 202 15.67 2.22 20.82
C ALA A 202 15.99 2.80 22.21
N GLU A 203 15.61 2.11 23.27
CA GLU A 203 15.89 2.57 24.64
C GLU A 203 17.39 2.64 24.94
N LYS A 204 18.20 1.72 24.41
CA LYS A 204 19.67 1.74 24.59
C LYS A 204 20.32 2.95 23.91
N TYR A 205 19.82 3.36 22.73
CA TYR A 205 20.44 4.42 21.92
C TYR A 205 19.73 5.79 22.03
N LYS A 206 18.68 5.89 22.84
CA LYS A 206 17.85 7.10 23.05
C LYS A 206 18.61 8.39 23.35
N ASP A 207 19.69 8.29 24.14
CA ASP A 207 20.48 9.44 24.60
C ASP A 207 21.77 9.67 23.79
N VAL A 208 22.01 8.88 22.73
CA VAL A 208 23.21 8.96 21.88
C VAL A 208 23.08 10.14 20.90
N SER A 209 23.03 11.35 21.44
CA SER A 209 22.82 12.63 20.75
C SER A 209 24.03 13.14 19.94
N ARG A 210 25.08 12.31 19.77
CA ARG A 210 26.37 12.72 19.17
C ARG A 210 26.74 11.98 17.89
N THR A 211 25.86 11.15 17.36
CA THR A 211 26.08 10.41 16.11
C THR A 211 25.24 11.04 14.99
N PRO A 212 25.71 11.02 13.73
CA PRO A 212 24.93 11.49 12.57
C PRO A 212 23.65 10.66 12.35
N THR A 213 23.62 9.43 12.88
CA THR A 213 22.50 8.49 12.77
C THR A 213 21.68 8.46 14.05
N ASN A 214 20.35 8.44 13.89
CA ASN A 214 19.40 8.40 14.99
C ASN A 214 18.77 7.01 15.10
N ILE A 215 19.58 6.01 15.50
CA ILE A 215 19.18 4.60 15.63
C ILE A 215 17.89 4.43 16.44
N SER A 216 17.71 5.23 17.50
CA SER A 216 16.48 5.20 18.30
C SER A 216 15.25 5.59 17.49
N VAL A 217 15.36 6.62 16.65
CA VAL A 217 14.26 7.06 15.79
C VAL A 217 13.97 6.03 14.70
N GLU A 218 14.99 5.46 14.05
CA GLU A 218 14.76 4.44 13.02
C GLU A 218 14.11 3.17 13.59
N ALA A 219 14.53 2.74 14.78
CA ALA A 219 13.92 1.62 15.48
C ALA A 219 12.48 1.94 15.92
N GLU A 220 12.22 3.13 16.44
CA GLU A 220 10.86 3.57 16.83
C GLU A 220 9.93 3.71 15.61
N ASP A 221 10.42 4.25 14.50
CA ASP A 221 9.67 4.35 13.24
C ASP A 221 9.31 2.96 12.71
N THR A 222 10.28 2.04 12.68
CA THR A 222 10.04 0.66 12.24
C THR A 222 9.03 -0.05 13.14
N ILE A 223 9.12 0.12 14.47
CA ILE A 223 8.12 -0.43 15.42
C ILE A 223 6.74 0.14 15.13
N MET A 224 6.63 1.46 14.94
CA MET A 224 5.36 2.11 14.63
C MET A 224 4.76 1.54 13.35
N ARG A 225 5.56 1.44 12.28
CA ARG A 225 5.13 0.92 10.98
C ARG A 225 4.74 -0.55 11.03
N LEU A 226 5.45 -1.39 11.80
CA LEU A 226 5.05 -2.78 12.04
C LEU A 226 3.76 -2.89 12.87
N GLY A 227 3.56 -1.97 13.82
CA GLY A 227 2.34 -1.87 14.61
C GLY A 227 1.10 -1.58 13.77
N VAL A 228 1.21 -0.72 12.76
CA VAL A 228 0.13 -0.45 11.79
C VAL A 228 -0.33 -1.74 11.10
N TYR A 229 0.60 -2.61 10.68
CA TYR A 229 0.26 -3.90 10.06
C TYR A 229 -0.45 -4.87 11.01
N GLN A 230 -0.07 -4.89 12.28
CA GLN A 230 -0.78 -5.69 13.28
C GLN A 230 -2.23 -5.23 13.43
N VAL A 231 -2.48 -3.93 13.48
CA VAL A 231 -3.82 -3.33 13.59
C VAL A 231 -4.66 -3.62 12.34
N ILE A 232 -4.04 -3.51 11.15
CA ILE A 232 -4.68 -3.88 9.88
C ILE A 232 -5.11 -5.35 9.86
N GLY A 233 -4.26 -6.25 10.37
CA GLY A 233 -4.53 -7.69 10.35
C GLY A 233 -5.41 -8.21 11.51
N SER A 234 -5.62 -7.41 12.56
CA SER A 234 -6.33 -7.85 13.77
C SER A 234 -7.83 -7.53 13.79
N GLU A 235 -8.30 -6.70 12.86
CA GLU A 235 -9.69 -6.24 12.79
C GLU A 235 -10.31 -6.57 11.43
N ASP A 236 -11.64 -6.70 11.42
CA ASP A 236 -12.41 -6.66 10.18
C ASP A 236 -12.60 -5.19 9.77
N TRP A 237 -12.03 -4.85 8.62
CA TRP A 237 -12.07 -3.50 8.06
C TRP A 237 -13.12 -3.40 6.96
N GLU A 238 -14.06 -2.47 7.11
CA GLU A 238 -14.96 -2.07 6.02
C GLU A 238 -14.47 -0.74 5.46
N ILE A 239 -13.63 -0.75 4.42
CA ILE A 239 -13.16 0.49 3.79
C ILE A 239 -13.87 0.74 2.47
N TYR A 240 -14.14 2.01 2.19
CA TYR A 240 -14.70 2.43 0.91
C TYR A 240 -13.62 2.37 -0.19
N GLY A 241 -13.93 1.69 -1.31
CA GLY A 241 -13.08 1.68 -2.50
C GLY A 241 -13.43 2.79 -3.49
N CYS A 242 -12.46 3.62 -3.89
CA CYS A 242 -12.70 4.67 -4.88
C CYS A 242 -13.01 4.01 -6.24
N CYS A 243 -14.17 4.31 -6.83
CA CYS A 243 -14.56 3.67 -8.08
C CYS A 243 -13.57 3.96 -9.23
N ARG A 244 -12.94 5.13 -9.27
CA ARG A 244 -11.96 5.50 -10.32
C ARG A 244 -10.69 4.64 -10.35
N ILE A 245 -10.39 3.95 -9.24
CA ILE A 245 -9.23 3.07 -9.08
C ILE A 245 -9.62 1.58 -9.07
N CYS A 246 -10.90 1.26 -9.27
CA CYS A 246 -11.33 -0.12 -9.45
C CYS A 246 -11.21 -0.50 -10.93
N GLU A 247 -10.70 -1.71 -11.24
CA GLU A 247 -10.71 -2.28 -12.59
C GLU A 247 -12.10 -2.28 -13.23
N ASN A 248 -13.14 -2.31 -12.38
CA ASN A 248 -14.53 -2.37 -12.76
C ASN A 248 -15.15 -0.97 -13.01
N TYR A 249 -14.38 0.08 -13.25
CA TYR A 249 -14.93 1.38 -13.65
C TYR A 249 -14.72 1.65 -15.13
N ASP A 250 -15.83 1.78 -15.87
CA ASP A 250 -15.79 2.13 -17.28
C ASP A 250 -15.60 3.66 -17.42
N ARG A 251 -14.38 4.07 -17.77
CA ARG A 251 -14.04 5.50 -17.98
C ARG A 251 -14.75 6.10 -19.21
N GLY A 252 -15.13 5.29 -20.18
CA GLY A 252 -15.82 5.76 -21.40
C GLY A 252 -17.29 6.07 -21.16
N GLU A 253 -17.96 5.27 -20.34
CA GLU A 253 -19.38 5.44 -20.00
C GLU A 253 -19.58 6.16 -18.65
N GLY A 254 -18.53 6.29 -17.85
CA GLY A 254 -18.59 6.93 -16.53
C GLY A 254 -19.34 6.09 -15.49
N VAL A 255 -19.31 4.75 -15.56
CA VAL A 255 -20.15 3.86 -14.75
C VAL A 255 -19.30 2.91 -13.91
N CYS A 256 -19.65 2.77 -12.62
CA CYS A 256 -19.15 1.67 -11.82
C CYS A 256 -19.85 0.37 -12.25
N LEU A 257 -19.09 -0.59 -12.78
CA LEU A 257 -19.61 -1.86 -13.30
C LEU A 257 -20.07 -2.82 -12.20
N VAL A 258 -19.66 -2.58 -10.96
CA VAL A 258 -20.09 -3.35 -9.77
C VAL A 258 -21.45 -2.84 -9.27
N SER A 259 -21.55 -1.56 -8.92
CA SER A 259 -22.81 -0.96 -8.43
C SER A 259 -23.83 -0.62 -9.52
N GLY A 260 -23.38 -0.46 -10.77
CA GLY A 260 -24.21 -0.02 -11.89
C GLY A 260 -24.55 1.47 -11.92
N ASN A 261 -23.97 2.28 -11.01
CA ASN A 261 -24.26 3.71 -10.89
C ASN A 261 -23.49 4.56 -11.93
N HIS A 262 -24.19 5.50 -12.57
CA HIS A 262 -23.65 6.48 -13.51
C HIS A 262 -22.96 7.63 -12.75
N GLU A 263 -21.83 8.11 -13.30
CA GLU A 263 -21.00 9.23 -12.86
C GLU A 263 -20.68 9.21 -11.36
N PRO A 264 -19.68 8.45 -10.87
CA PRO A 264 -19.27 8.47 -9.47
C PRO A 264 -18.40 9.70 -9.16
N ARG A 265 -18.78 10.89 -9.64
CA ARG A 265 -18.36 12.12 -8.96
C ARG A 265 -19.12 12.14 -7.64
N GLY A 266 -18.63 11.47 -6.61
CA GLY A 266 -19.33 11.42 -5.32
C GLY A 266 -19.47 10.05 -4.67
N ASN A 267 -19.40 8.94 -5.41
CA ASN A 267 -19.87 7.66 -4.90
C ASN A 267 -18.73 6.62 -4.85
N PHE A 268 -18.17 6.42 -3.66
CA PHE A 268 -17.41 5.21 -3.35
C PHE A 268 -18.34 3.99 -3.43
N CYS A 269 -17.80 2.84 -3.83
CA CYS A 269 -18.56 1.60 -3.88
C CYS A 269 -18.05 0.66 -2.79
N PHE A 270 -18.97 0.21 -1.93
CA PHE A 270 -18.73 -0.80 -0.90
C PHE A 270 -18.23 -2.14 -1.47
N GLU A 271 -18.47 -2.41 -2.76
CA GLU A 271 -18.12 -3.66 -3.43
C GLU A 271 -16.89 -3.51 -4.35
N CYS A 272 -16.37 -2.30 -4.54
CA CYS A 272 -15.19 -2.09 -5.37
C CYS A 272 -13.91 -2.30 -4.55
N ARG A 273 -13.03 -3.18 -5.02
CA ARG A 273 -11.63 -3.20 -4.57
C ARG A 273 -10.80 -2.20 -5.40
N PRO A 274 -10.14 -1.22 -4.76
CA PRO A 274 -9.08 -0.42 -5.37
C PRO A 274 -7.94 -1.26 -5.95
N ASN A 275 -7.28 -0.78 -7.00
CA ASN A 275 -6.05 -1.38 -7.54
C ASN A 275 -4.83 -1.20 -6.59
N ASP A 276 -3.86 -2.07 -6.78
CA ASP A 276 -2.72 -2.37 -5.89
C ASP A 276 -1.65 -1.27 -5.73
N ALA A 277 -1.76 -0.12 -6.41
CA ALA A 277 -0.83 0.98 -6.24
C ALA A 277 -1.55 2.32 -6.44
N PHE A 278 -1.79 3.04 -5.34
CA PHE A 278 -2.27 4.42 -5.42
C PHE A 278 -1.10 5.40 -5.26
N ASP A 279 -0.76 6.10 -6.34
CA ASP A 279 0.02 7.33 -6.29
C ASP A 279 -0.91 8.54 -6.53
N CYS A 280 -1.08 9.38 -5.51
CA CYS A 280 -1.89 10.60 -5.61
C CYS A 280 -1.28 11.61 -6.59
N GLY A 281 0.02 11.50 -6.87
CA GLY A 281 0.73 12.33 -7.84
C GLY A 281 0.12 12.25 -9.24
N THR A 282 -0.39 11.08 -9.63
CA THR A 282 -1.04 10.87 -10.95
C THR A 282 -2.47 11.41 -11.02
N CYS A 283 -3.18 11.52 -9.88
CA CYS A 283 -4.55 12.06 -9.80
C CYS A 283 -4.62 13.60 -9.71
N SER A 284 -3.47 14.26 -9.56
CA SER A 284 -3.35 15.72 -9.38
C SER A 284 -3.92 16.56 -10.53
N LEU A 285 -4.09 15.99 -11.73
CA LEU A 285 -4.68 16.69 -12.87
C LEU A 285 -6.19 16.96 -12.72
N ASP A 286 -6.89 16.29 -11.79
CA ASP A 286 -8.36 16.26 -11.73
C ASP A 286 -8.97 16.48 -10.31
N GLY A 287 -8.19 16.90 -9.31
CA GLY A 287 -8.73 17.33 -8.00
C GLY A 287 -9.14 16.21 -7.04
N CYS A 288 -8.52 15.03 -7.12
CA CYS A 288 -8.72 13.96 -6.14
C CYS A 288 -8.00 14.29 -4.82
N ASN A 289 -8.74 14.60 -3.76
CA ASN A 289 -8.18 14.66 -2.39
C ASN A 289 -8.49 13.35 -1.67
N ILE A 290 -7.46 12.56 -1.37
CA ILE A 290 -7.59 11.27 -0.68
C ILE A 290 -8.11 11.41 0.75
N PHE A 291 -7.89 12.58 1.35
CA PHE A 291 -8.32 12.95 2.68
C PHE A 291 -9.81 13.34 2.72
N ASP A 292 -10.35 13.80 1.58
CA ASP A 292 -11.74 14.21 1.43
C ASP A 292 -12.50 13.17 0.60
N ILE A 293 -13.05 12.17 1.27
CA ILE A 293 -13.91 11.15 0.67
C ILE A 293 -15.12 11.86 0.03
N PRO A 294 -15.39 11.66 -1.27
CA PRO A 294 -16.65 12.01 -1.88
C PRO A 294 -17.89 11.62 -1.06
N SER A 295 -18.87 12.52 -1.11
CA SER A 295 -19.97 12.55 -0.17
C SER A 295 -20.95 11.39 -0.29
N VAL A 296 -21.37 10.80 0.83
CA VAL A 296 -22.39 9.74 0.84
C VAL A 296 -23.76 10.32 1.19
N ASP A 297 -24.71 10.25 0.27
CA ASP A 297 -26.07 10.71 0.53
C ASP A 297 -26.93 9.61 1.19
N ILE A 298 -27.67 9.97 2.24
CA ILE A 298 -28.55 9.08 3.00
C ILE A 298 -29.84 9.80 3.43
N ASP A 299 -30.98 9.12 3.37
CA ASP A 299 -32.24 9.64 3.90
C ASP A 299 -32.31 9.36 5.40
N LEU A 300 -32.36 10.41 6.23
CA LEU A 300 -32.42 10.30 7.69
C LEU A 300 -33.68 10.91 8.25
N LYS A 301 -34.16 10.32 9.35
CA LYS A 301 -35.20 10.92 10.18
C LYS A 301 -34.56 11.91 11.15
N TYR A 302 -35.21 13.05 11.34
CA TYR A 302 -34.85 13.96 12.42
C TYR A 302 -36.10 14.54 13.07
N ARG A 303 -36.02 14.87 14.36
CA ARG A 303 -37.06 15.59 15.07
C ARG A 303 -36.60 17.02 15.30
N ARG A 304 -37.46 17.98 14.97
CA ARG A 304 -37.24 19.40 15.26
C ARG A 304 -38.42 19.95 16.02
N ASP A 305 -38.18 20.45 17.22
CA ASP A 305 -39.21 21.04 18.10
C ASP A 305 -40.44 20.13 18.30
N GLY A 306 -40.22 18.80 18.29
CA GLY A 306 -41.25 17.77 18.48
C GLY A 306 -41.92 17.25 17.19
N GLU A 307 -41.61 17.79 16.02
CA GLU A 307 -42.10 17.28 14.73
C GLU A 307 -41.05 16.34 14.09
N GLU A 308 -41.48 15.15 13.67
CA GLU A 308 -40.62 14.17 12.99
C GLU A 308 -40.69 14.37 11.46
N LEU A 309 -39.51 14.51 10.85
CA LEU A 309 -39.31 14.78 9.43
C LEU A 309 -38.32 13.78 8.85
N VAL A 310 -38.35 13.60 7.53
CA VAL A 310 -37.36 12.83 6.76
C VAL A 310 -36.75 13.76 5.73
N ASP A 311 -35.43 13.83 5.68
CA ASP A 311 -34.70 14.63 4.70
C ASP A 311 -33.46 13.90 4.23
N ARG A 312 -32.94 14.32 3.08
CA ARG A 312 -31.71 13.79 2.51
C ARG A 312 -30.53 14.50 3.14
N PHE A 313 -29.71 13.74 3.87
CA PHE A 313 -28.45 14.19 4.44
C PHE A 313 -27.28 13.72 3.58
N ARG A 314 -26.20 14.46 3.66
CA ARG A 314 -24.93 14.17 3.01
C ARG A 314 -23.89 13.94 4.08
N ILE A 315 -23.19 12.82 4.01
CA ILE A 315 -22.03 12.52 4.83
C ILE A 315 -20.79 13.02 4.10
N MET A 316 -20.03 13.89 4.73
CA MET A 316 -18.81 14.50 4.22
C MET A 316 -17.63 14.11 5.11
N THR A 317 -16.43 14.10 4.54
CA THR A 317 -15.20 14.09 5.33
C THR A 317 -14.27 15.17 4.83
N ASP A 318 -13.54 15.78 5.75
CA ASP A 318 -12.44 16.67 5.45
C ASP A 318 -11.28 16.32 6.38
N TYR A 319 -10.07 16.32 5.85
CA TYR A 319 -8.88 16.19 6.69
C TYR A 319 -7.78 17.17 6.26
N HIS A 320 -7.30 17.92 7.24
CA HIS A 320 -6.28 18.95 7.07
C HIS A 320 -5.20 18.83 8.14
N GLN A 321 -4.02 18.36 7.72
CA GLN A 321 -2.74 18.32 8.47
C GLN A 321 -2.81 17.59 9.83
N ASP A 322 -3.49 18.17 10.81
CA ASP A 322 -3.49 17.75 12.22
C ASP A 322 -4.88 17.39 12.76
N SER A 323 -5.95 17.58 11.98
CA SER A 323 -7.33 17.24 12.37
C SER A 323 -8.24 17.04 11.18
N GLY A 324 -9.21 16.15 11.31
CA GLY A 324 -10.29 15.97 10.34
C GLY A 324 -11.67 16.03 10.99
N PHE A 325 -12.71 15.99 10.16
CA PHE A 325 -14.07 15.79 10.63
C PHE A 325 -14.89 14.90 9.71
N ILE A 326 -15.87 14.23 10.29
CA ILE A 326 -16.95 13.56 9.57
C ILE A 326 -18.21 14.41 9.78
N GLY A 327 -18.76 14.98 8.71
CA GLY A 327 -19.95 15.82 8.75
C GLY A 327 -21.18 15.05 8.27
N ILE A 328 -22.33 15.26 8.91
CA ILE A 328 -23.65 14.83 8.42
C ILE A 328 -24.49 16.08 8.25
N GLU A 329 -24.63 16.54 7.01
CA GLU A 329 -25.22 17.83 6.67
C GLU A 329 -26.49 17.72 5.81
N ASN A 330 -27.40 18.68 5.96
CA ASN A 330 -28.39 19.02 4.96
C ASN A 330 -28.44 20.55 4.83
N ASN A 331 -29.44 21.09 4.12
CA ASN A 331 -29.56 22.56 3.94
C ASN A 331 -29.87 23.32 5.25
N LEU A 332 -30.11 22.65 6.37
CA LEU A 332 -30.55 23.24 7.63
C LEU A 332 -29.52 23.08 8.75
N ILE A 333 -28.92 21.90 8.87
CA ILE A 333 -28.12 21.48 10.03
C ILE A 333 -26.98 20.58 9.57
N GLU A 334 -25.84 20.74 10.21
CA GLU A 334 -24.63 19.94 10.01
C GLU A 334 -24.11 19.47 11.36
N PHE A 335 -24.02 18.14 11.52
CA PHE A 335 -23.39 17.51 12.68
C PHE A 335 -21.97 17.09 12.31
N ASN A 336 -20.98 17.66 12.98
CA ASN A 336 -19.56 17.39 12.73
C ASN A 336 -18.93 16.61 13.87
N PHE A 337 -18.26 15.52 13.53
CA PHE A 337 -17.46 14.70 14.42
C PHE A 337 -15.99 14.98 14.15
N THR A 338 -15.37 15.86 14.94
CA THR A 338 -13.95 16.20 14.77
C THR A 338 -13.07 15.12 15.40
N PHE A 339 -12.02 14.72 14.71
CA PHE A 339 -11.03 13.74 15.17
C PHE A 339 -9.60 14.25 14.90
N CYS A 340 -8.66 13.86 15.74
CA CYS A 340 -7.23 14.16 15.56
C CYS A 340 -6.38 12.88 15.48
N THR A 341 -6.88 11.78 16.04
CA THR A 341 -6.14 10.52 16.20
C THR A 341 -6.98 9.32 15.76
N VAL A 342 -6.32 8.18 15.53
CA VAL A 342 -7.00 6.91 15.28
C VAL A 342 -7.89 6.51 16.46
N ASP A 343 -7.46 6.82 17.69
CA ASP A 343 -8.20 6.54 18.92
C ASP A 343 -9.54 7.28 18.98
N ASP A 344 -9.59 8.55 18.55
CA ASP A 344 -10.85 9.33 18.49
C ASP A 344 -11.90 8.64 17.59
N LEU A 345 -11.45 8.04 16.49
CA LEU A 345 -12.30 7.30 15.56
C LEU A 345 -12.66 5.89 16.06
N ILE A 346 -11.78 5.24 16.83
CA ILE A 346 -12.09 3.98 17.55
C ILE A 346 -13.22 4.22 18.54
N GLU A 347 -13.10 5.24 19.38
CA GLU A 347 -14.12 5.58 20.38
C GLU A 347 -15.49 5.87 19.72
N LEU A 348 -15.49 6.62 18.61
CA LEU A 348 -16.71 6.87 17.84
C LEU A 348 -17.31 5.59 17.25
N LYS A 349 -16.48 4.71 16.67
CA LYS A 349 -16.91 3.43 16.07
C LYS A 349 -17.50 2.50 17.12
N GLU A 350 -16.82 2.30 18.25
CA GLU A 350 -17.27 1.47 19.38
C GLU A 350 -18.58 1.99 19.95
N PHE A 351 -18.68 3.31 20.13
CA PHE A 351 -19.91 3.94 20.57
C PHE A 351 -21.07 3.65 19.63
N LEU A 352 -20.90 3.78 18.30
CA LEU A 352 -21.97 3.48 17.34
C LEU A 352 -22.36 2.00 17.36
N LYS A 353 -21.39 1.08 17.51
CA LYS A 353 -21.62 -0.38 17.54
C LYS A 353 -22.33 -0.91 18.78
N GLY A 354 -22.31 -0.18 19.91
CA GLY A 354 -23.02 -0.63 21.11
C GLY A 354 -22.46 -0.18 22.43
N GLU A 355 -21.27 0.41 22.45
CA GLU A 355 -20.53 0.64 23.69
C GLU A 355 -20.84 2.01 24.31
N GLY A 356 -21.36 2.01 25.53
CA GLY A 356 -21.69 3.23 26.27
C GLY A 356 -23.04 3.87 25.91
N ASP A 357 -23.45 4.80 26.76
CA ASP A 357 -24.78 5.44 26.69
C ASP A 357 -24.75 6.82 26.02
N CYS A 358 -23.61 7.51 26.08
CA CYS A 358 -23.43 8.82 25.45
C CYS A 358 -22.00 9.03 24.94
N PHE A 359 -21.88 9.78 23.84
CA PHE A 359 -20.62 10.21 23.25
C PHE A 359 -20.68 11.71 22.93
N SER A 360 -19.77 12.49 23.52
CA SER A 360 -19.72 13.95 23.33
C SER A 360 -18.33 14.43 22.85
N GLY A 361 -17.43 13.50 22.50
CA GLY A 361 -16.09 13.83 22.03
C GLY A 361 -16.14 14.42 20.62
N GLY A 362 -15.61 15.63 20.43
CA GLY A 362 -15.48 16.22 19.08
C GLY A 362 -16.79 16.56 18.35
N VAL A 363 -17.96 16.36 18.96
CA VAL A 363 -19.25 16.65 18.32
C VAL A 363 -19.51 18.15 18.29
N ARG A 364 -19.74 18.70 17.10
CA ARG A 364 -20.11 20.11 16.85
C ARG A 364 -21.35 20.15 15.98
N VAL A 365 -22.12 21.23 16.09
CA VAL A 365 -23.30 21.46 15.26
C VAL A 365 -23.21 22.84 14.61
N PHE A 366 -23.44 22.89 13.32
CA PHE A 366 -23.56 24.12 12.55
C PHE A 366 -25.01 24.30 12.09
N ASP A 367 -25.56 25.49 12.32
CA ASP A 367 -26.89 25.89 11.87
C ASP A 367 -26.75 26.80 10.65
N HIS A 368 -27.03 26.24 9.47
CA HIS A 368 -26.94 26.99 8.21
C HIS A 368 -27.95 28.13 8.12
N ALA A 369 -29.08 28.06 8.85
CA ALA A 369 -30.08 29.12 8.83
C ALA A 369 -29.63 30.37 9.61
N ALA A 370 -28.79 30.17 10.64
CA ALA A 370 -28.25 31.23 11.48
C ALA A 370 -26.81 31.65 11.12
N ASP A 371 -26.18 30.96 10.15
CA ASP A 371 -24.80 31.18 9.69
C ASP A 371 -23.79 31.29 10.85
N ARG A 372 -23.94 30.40 11.84
CA ARG A 372 -23.11 30.40 13.05
C ARG A 372 -22.81 28.98 13.52
N PHE A 373 -21.56 28.75 13.93
CA PHE A 373 -21.23 27.65 14.84
C PHE A 373 -21.79 28.02 16.21
N ASP A 374 -22.56 27.13 16.84
CA ASP A 374 -22.84 27.30 18.27
C ASP A 374 -21.62 26.79 19.05
N PRO A 375 -20.87 27.64 19.78
CA PRO A 375 -19.74 27.21 20.58
C PRO A 375 -20.26 26.45 21.80
N VAL A 376 -20.46 25.15 21.66
CA VAL A 376 -21.02 24.35 22.76
C VAL A 376 -19.93 24.08 23.79
N VAL A 377 -20.12 24.64 24.98
CA VAL A 377 -19.20 24.51 26.13
C VAL A 377 -19.65 23.42 27.12
N ALA A 378 -20.80 22.76 26.90
CA ALA A 378 -21.39 21.83 27.88
C ALA A 378 -21.78 20.46 27.28
N LYS A 379 -21.37 19.37 27.96
CA LYS A 379 -21.66 17.96 27.62
C LYS A 379 -23.15 17.60 27.58
N ASP A 380 -24.03 18.42 28.16
CA ASP A 380 -25.46 18.12 28.29
C ASP A 380 -26.31 18.67 27.12
N VAL A 381 -25.67 19.33 26.15
CA VAL A 381 -26.35 20.13 25.11
C VAL A 381 -26.18 19.53 23.71
N VAL A 382 -25.02 18.91 23.44
CA VAL A 382 -24.70 18.28 22.16
C VAL A 382 -23.96 16.96 22.36
N GLY A 383 -24.41 15.93 21.64
CA GLY A 383 -23.74 14.64 21.64
C GLY A 383 -24.58 13.56 20.98
N LEU A 384 -23.99 12.38 20.87
CA LEU A 384 -24.69 11.16 20.51
C LEU A 384 -25.21 10.49 21.78
N ILE A 385 -26.48 10.11 21.77
CA ILE A 385 -27.15 9.45 22.89
C ILE A 385 -27.80 8.18 22.38
N ARG A 386 -27.53 7.06 23.03
CA ARG A 386 -28.17 5.79 22.70
C ARG A 386 -29.63 5.78 23.18
N GLN A 387 -30.55 5.48 22.28
CA GLN A 387 -31.99 5.47 22.53
C GLN A 387 -32.58 4.13 22.10
N GLY A 388 -32.40 3.11 22.94
CA GLY A 388 -32.83 1.74 22.62
C GLY A 388 -32.11 1.21 21.39
N ASP A 389 -32.83 1.12 20.27
CA ASP A 389 -32.37 0.48 19.03
C ASP A 389 -31.70 1.46 18.04
N TYR A 390 -31.60 2.75 18.38
CA TYR A 390 -30.97 3.77 17.53
C TYR A 390 -30.05 4.70 18.33
N VAL A 391 -29.22 5.46 17.61
CA VAL A 391 -28.39 6.54 18.18
C VAL A 391 -28.99 7.88 17.77
N ALA A 392 -29.19 8.77 18.73
CA ALA A 392 -29.68 10.12 18.52
C ALA A 392 -28.51 11.10 18.53
N ALA A 393 -28.25 11.83 17.44
CA ALA A 393 -27.42 13.02 17.50
C ALA A 393 -28.28 14.20 17.95
N VAL A 394 -28.08 14.64 19.19
CA VAL A 394 -28.92 15.62 19.85
C VAL A 394 -28.24 16.98 19.86
N TYR A 395 -29.01 18.01 19.56
CA TYR A 395 -28.66 19.40 19.72
C TYR A 395 -29.77 20.14 20.48
N LYS A 396 -29.42 20.76 21.61
CA LYS A 396 -30.35 21.57 22.41
C LYS A 396 -29.95 23.03 22.44
N GLY A 397 -30.19 23.73 21.34
CA GLY A 397 -29.92 25.16 21.25
C GLY A 397 -30.88 26.01 22.09
N HIS A 398 -30.54 27.29 22.25
CA HIS A 398 -31.44 28.25 22.91
C HIS A 398 -32.72 28.53 22.12
N GLU A 399 -32.69 28.36 20.78
CA GLU A 399 -33.78 28.73 19.87
C GLU A 399 -34.60 27.55 19.36
N PHE A 400 -34.01 26.36 19.27
CA PHE A 400 -34.67 25.14 18.78
C PHE A 400 -33.91 23.90 19.26
N GLU A 401 -34.61 22.77 19.30
CA GLU A 401 -34.03 21.45 19.58
C GLU A 401 -34.09 20.55 18.34
N VAL A 402 -33.00 19.83 18.08
CA VAL A 402 -32.91 18.83 17.00
C VAL A 402 -32.44 17.49 17.56
N GLU A 403 -33.07 16.42 17.08
CA GLU A 403 -32.64 15.04 17.28
C GLU A 403 -32.53 14.36 15.91
N LEU A 404 -31.32 14.14 15.42
CA LEU A 404 -31.08 13.33 14.22
C LEU A 404 -31.03 11.85 14.60
N ILE A 405 -31.83 11.03 13.94
CA ILE A 405 -31.98 9.60 14.24
C ILE A 405 -31.05 8.81 13.33
N LEU A 406 -30.01 8.22 13.93
CA LEU A 406 -29.10 7.28 13.29
C LEU A 406 -29.57 5.85 13.63
N ASP A 407 -30.39 5.29 12.75
CA ASP A 407 -30.83 3.89 12.84
C ASP A 407 -29.73 2.91 12.40
N SER A 408 -30.02 1.61 12.42
CA SER A 408 -29.05 0.58 12.05
C SER A 408 -28.51 0.75 10.63
N ALA A 409 -29.31 1.24 9.69
CA ALA A 409 -28.91 1.44 8.29
C ALA A 409 -27.99 2.67 8.15
N ALA A 410 -28.29 3.73 8.89
CA ALA A 410 -27.42 4.90 8.99
C ALA A 410 -26.07 4.54 9.62
N ILE A 411 -26.09 3.78 10.72
CA ILE A 411 -24.87 3.31 11.39
C ILE A 411 -24.04 2.41 10.45
N SER A 412 -24.66 1.46 9.74
CA SER A 412 -23.92 0.62 8.77
C SER A 412 -23.31 1.43 7.61
N THR A 413 -23.83 2.62 7.32
CA THR A 413 -23.26 3.52 6.30
C THR A 413 -22.09 4.34 6.87
N LEU A 414 -22.16 4.72 8.15
CA LEU A 414 -21.15 5.52 8.84
C LEU A 414 -19.90 4.72 9.22
N ILE A 415 -20.07 3.44 9.62
CA ILE A 415 -18.93 2.60 10.05
C ILE A 415 -17.85 2.53 8.96
N PRO A 416 -18.16 2.31 7.68
CA PRO A 416 -17.13 2.31 6.64
C PRO A 416 -16.48 3.68 6.40
N VAL A 417 -17.20 4.79 6.64
CA VAL A 417 -16.61 6.14 6.54
C VAL A 417 -15.56 6.31 7.62
N ILE A 418 -15.89 5.90 8.84
CA ILE A 418 -15.00 5.95 10.00
C ILE A 418 -13.79 5.03 9.78
N ASP A 419 -13.99 3.80 9.33
CA ASP A 419 -12.90 2.87 9.06
C ASP A 419 -11.99 3.35 7.91
N THR A 420 -12.55 3.99 6.89
CA THR A 420 -11.73 4.57 5.82
C THR A 420 -10.86 5.72 6.34
N GLN A 421 -11.40 6.59 7.20
CA GLN A 421 -10.63 7.67 7.84
C GLN A 421 -9.59 7.12 8.83
N ARG A 422 -9.90 6.07 9.59
CA ARG A 422 -8.93 5.35 10.45
C ARG A 422 -7.79 4.77 9.63
N PHE A 423 -8.11 4.10 8.53
CA PHE A 423 -7.12 3.50 7.64
C PHE A 423 -6.17 4.55 7.06
N LEU A 424 -6.71 5.68 6.62
CA LEU A 424 -5.95 6.83 6.12
C LEU A 424 -4.98 7.40 7.16
N LEU A 425 -5.43 7.57 8.40
CA LEU A 425 -4.59 8.02 9.51
C LEU A 425 -3.48 7.02 9.85
N LEU A 426 -3.78 5.72 9.83
CA LEU A 426 -2.81 4.66 10.13
C LEU A 426 -1.73 4.53 9.06
N CYS A 427 -2.13 4.55 7.80
CA CYS A 427 -1.23 4.29 6.68
C CYS A 427 -0.58 5.56 6.11
N GLY A 428 -1.02 6.75 6.54
CA GLY A 428 -0.59 8.05 6.00
C GLY A 428 -0.97 8.31 4.54
N SER A 429 -1.43 7.28 3.80
CA SER A 429 -1.98 7.34 2.44
C SER A 429 -2.54 5.96 2.02
N TYR A 430 -3.17 5.86 0.83
CA TYR A 430 -3.60 4.57 0.24
C TYR A 430 -2.45 3.74 -0.39
N GLN A 431 -1.18 4.16 -0.25
CA GLN A 431 -0.06 3.41 -0.84
C GLN A 431 0.04 1.96 -0.29
N MET A 432 -0.54 1.67 0.88
CA MET A 432 -0.47 0.35 1.52
C MET A 432 -1.64 -0.60 1.18
N LEU A 433 -2.47 -0.30 0.18
CA LEU A 433 -3.69 -1.10 -0.12
C LEU A 433 -3.41 -2.56 -0.51
N ALA A 434 -2.41 -2.83 -1.36
CA ALA A 434 -2.11 -4.19 -1.81
C ALA A 434 -1.75 -5.10 -0.62
N GLY A 435 -0.86 -4.61 0.26
CA GLY A 435 -0.50 -5.30 1.49
C GLY A 435 -1.68 -5.49 2.43
N PHE A 436 -2.52 -4.46 2.60
CA PHE A 436 -3.76 -4.54 3.38
C PHE A 436 -4.69 -5.66 2.89
N TYR A 437 -4.99 -5.72 1.59
CA TYR A 437 -5.90 -6.74 1.04
C TYR A 437 -5.31 -8.15 1.09
N ALA A 438 -4.01 -8.31 0.85
CA ALA A 438 -3.33 -9.60 0.98
C ALA A 438 -3.43 -10.15 2.42
N ILE A 439 -3.25 -9.27 3.42
CA ILE A 439 -3.40 -9.64 4.83
C ILE A 439 -4.84 -10.01 5.15
N GLN A 440 -5.82 -9.21 4.70
CA GLN A 440 -7.24 -9.47 4.91
C GLN A 440 -7.69 -10.81 4.28
N GLU A 441 -7.17 -11.14 3.10
CA GLU A 441 -7.42 -12.43 2.47
C GLU A 441 -6.78 -13.60 3.26
N ALA A 442 -5.54 -13.44 3.71
CA ALA A 442 -4.86 -14.46 4.53
C ALA A 442 -5.59 -14.71 5.86
N VAL A 443 -6.02 -13.65 6.55
CA VAL A 443 -6.81 -13.73 7.79
C VAL A 443 -8.15 -14.41 7.54
N SER A 444 -8.84 -14.05 6.44
CA SER A 444 -10.10 -14.70 6.04
C SER A 444 -9.93 -16.21 5.80
N LYS A 445 -8.84 -16.62 5.14
CA LYS A 445 -8.51 -18.04 4.91
C LYS A 445 -8.23 -18.77 6.23
N LEU A 446 -7.53 -18.14 7.18
CA LEU A 446 -7.27 -18.70 8.51
C LEU A 446 -8.54 -18.81 9.38
N GLY A 447 -9.43 -17.82 9.33
CA GLY A 447 -10.73 -17.87 10.00
C GLY A 447 -11.63 -18.99 9.46
N GLY A 448 -11.66 -19.17 8.13
CA GLY A 448 -12.38 -20.27 7.48
C GLY A 448 -11.85 -21.67 7.85
N LEU A 449 -10.55 -21.78 8.17
CA LEU A 449 -9.93 -23.01 8.66
C LEU A 449 -10.29 -23.35 10.12
N MET A 450 -10.68 -22.36 10.94
CA MET A 450 -11.13 -22.61 12.32
C MET A 450 -12.59 -23.09 12.40
N ASP A 451 -13.39 -22.85 11.36
CA ASP A 451 -14.84 -23.17 11.32
C ASP A 451 -15.22 -24.38 10.44
N SER A 452 -14.28 -25.23 10.02
CA SER A 452 -14.62 -26.53 9.41
C SER A 452 -13.52 -27.60 9.54
N PRO A 453 -13.88 -28.89 9.63
CA PRO A 453 -12.91 -29.96 9.74
C PRO A 453 -12.35 -30.38 8.37
N ALA A 454 -11.04 -30.23 8.22
CA ALA A 454 -10.07 -31.02 7.45
C ALA A 454 -10.21 -31.22 5.92
N SER A 455 -9.04 -31.16 5.27
CA SER A 455 -8.61 -31.53 3.90
C SER A 455 -8.98 -30.55 2.78
N GLU A 456 -8.12 -30.20 1.80
CA GLU A 456 -6.76 -30.61 1.38
C GLU A 456 -6.23 -29.56 0.37
N GLU A 457 -4.90 -29.35 0.37
CA GLU A 457 -3.95 -28.89 -0.68
C GLU A 457 -4.34 -27.85 -1.78
N GLU A 458 -3.49 -26.80 -1.90
CA GLU A 458 -3.45 -25.81 -3.00
C GLU A 458 -2.73 -26.37 -4.26
N THR A 459 -3.28 -26.27 -5.47
CA THR A 459 -3.05 -25.27 -6.57
C THR A 459 -3.44 -25.96 -7.91
N PRO A 460 -3.58 -25.31 -9.10
CA PRO A 460 -3.56 -23.90 -9.48
C PRO A 460 -4.86 -23.44 -10.22
N GLU A 461 -4.93 -22.15 -10.60
CA GLU A 461 -5.95 -21.48 -11.45
C GLU A 461 -7.00 -22.39 -12.10
N SER A 462 -8.19 -22.48 -11.50
CA SER A 462 -9.34 -23.10 -12.13
C SER A 462 -10.52 -22.15 -12.11
N GLU A 463 -11.18 -21.98 -13.25
CA GLU A 463 -12.50 -21.37 -13.35
C GLU A 463 -13.36 -21.85 -12.17
N CYS A 464 -13.99 -20.92 -11.45
CA CYS A 464 -14.90 -21.27 -10.37
C CYS A 464 -15.95 -22.29 -10.87
N ASP A 465 -15.96 -23.50 -10.31
CA ASP A 465 -16.88 -24.59 -10.68
C ASP A 465 -18.27 -24.48 -10.01
N HIS A 466 -18.51 -23.40 -9.26
CA HIS A 466 -19.78 -23.19 -8.58
C HIS A 466 -20.89 -22.76 -9.54
N GLU A 467 -22.13 -22.92 -9.06
CA GLU A 467 -23.30 -22.43 -9.79
C GLU A 467 -23.23 -20.90 -9.90
N PHE A 468 -23.53 -20.40 -11.10
CA PHE A 468 -23.48 -18.99 -11.44
C PHE A 468 -24.90 -18.52 -11.71
N GLU A 469 -25.35 -17.52 -10.95
CA GLU A 469 -26.62 -16.87 -11.22
C GLU A 469 -26.42 -15.65 -12.13
N LEU A 470 -27.43 -15.39 -12.96
CA LEU A 470 -27.43 -14.20 -13.81
C LEU A 470 -27.49 -12.95 -12.92
N LEU A 471 -26.39 -12.20 -12.87
CA LEU A 471 -26.35 -10.95 -12.14
C LEU A 471 -26.96 -9.83 -12.99
N LYS A 472 -26.52 -9.70 -14.25
CA LYS A 472 -26.96 -8.62 -15.13
C LYS A 472 -26.70 -8.92 -16.60
N THR A 473 -27.61 -8.49 -17.47
CA THR A 473 -27.42 -8.53 -18.93
C THR A 473 -27.17 -7.12 -19.46
N HIS A 474 -26.07 -6.93 -20.19
CA HIS A 474 -25.71 -5.69 -20.89
C HIS A 474 -25.88 -5.85 -22.42
N LYS A 475 -25.81 -4.75 -23.18
CA LYS A 475 -25.95 -4.76 -24.66
C LYS A 475 -24.87 -5.56 -25.39
N LYS A 476 -23.72 -5.85 -24.75
CA LYS A 476 -22.55 -6.51 -25.36
C LYS A 476 -22.12 -7.81 -24.67
N TYR A 477 -22.62 -8.08 -23.46
CA TYR A 477 -22.20 -9.22 -22.67
C TYR A 477 -23.18 -9.45 -21.52
N THR A 478 -23.11 -10.63 -20.94
CA THR A 478 -23.87 -11.06 -19.78
C THR A 478 -22.92 -11.34 -18.63
N VAL A 479 -23.23 -10.82 -17.45
CA VAL A 479 -22.43 -11.01 -16.23
C VAL A 479 -23.16 -11.98 -15.33
N HIS A 480 -22.44 -13.02 -14.91
CA HIS A 480 -22.89 -14.00 -13.95
C HIS A 480 -22.10 -13.85 -12.65
N LYS A 481 -22.75 -14.05 -11.51
CA LYS A 481 -22.11 -14.05 -10.19
C LYS A 481 -22.22 -15.43 -9.58
N CYS A 482 -21.13 -15.93 -9.02
CA CYS A 482 -21.13 -17.19 -8.30
C CYS A 482 -21.98 -17.04 -7.03
N VAL A 483 -22.94 -17.96 -6.82
CA VAL A 483 -23.82 -17.92 -5.63
C VAL A 483 -23.08 -18.22 -4.33
N LYS A 484 -21.83 -18.70 -4.40
CA LYS A 484 -21.07 -19.23 -3.27
C LYS A 484 -19.82 -18.42 -2.90
N CYS A 485 -18.99 -18.04 -3.87
CA CYS A 485 -17.76 -17.25 -3.63
C CYS A 485 -17.86 -15.79 -4.10
N GLY A 486 -18.94 -15.41 -4.81
CA GLY A 486 -19.15 -14.04 -5.27
C GLY A 486 -18.31 -13.61 -6.48
N GLU A 487 -17.44 -14.47 -7.02
CA GLU A 487 -16.71 -14.21 -8.26
C GLU A 487 -17.66 -13.92 -9.44
N THR A 488 -17.22 -13.09 -10.39
CA THR A 488 -18.01 -12.75 -11.57
C THR A 488 -17.40 -13.29 -12.85
N LYS A 489 -18.24 -13.89 -13.70
CA LYS A 489 -17.87 -14.41 -15.02
C LYS A 489 -18.60 -13.62 -16.10
N LYS A 490 -17.90 -13.23 -17.17
CA LYS A 490 -18.44 -12.46 -18.30
C LYS A 490 -18.58 -13.36 -19.52
N GLU A 491 -19.78 -13.47 -20.07
CA GLU A 491 -20.04 -14.10 -21.36
C GLU A 491 -20.32 -13.01 -22.40
N PHE A 492 -19.44 -12.92 -23.40
CA PHE A 492 -19.61 -12.00 -24.52
C PHE A 492 -20.54 -12.63 -25.57
N GLY A 493 -21.57 -11.88 -25.98
CA GLY A 493 -22.60 -12.33 -26.93
C GLY A 493 -22.38 -11.85 -28.35
#